data_AF-A0A7W7SN66-F1
#
_entry.id   AF-A0A7W7SN66-F1
#
_cell.length_a   1.000
_cell.length_b   1.000
_cell.length_c   1.000
_cell.angle_alpha   90.00
_cell.angle_beta   90.00
_cell.angle_gamma   90.00
#
_symmetry.space_group_name_H-M   'P 1'
#
loop_
_entity.id
_entity.type
_entity.pdbx_description
1 polymer ?
#
loop_
_entity_poly.entity_id
_entity_poly.type
_entity_poly.pdbx_seq_one_letter_code
_entity_poly.pdbx_strand_id
1 'polypeptide(L)'
;MTPFRGQISRDTCHSIIAAGANLSLTEGIRWRVTPSTHPAPLSALSHRLRTCQINGDTFELPESLRDWLPVRFDIADATYPLAIIYLWMLSNIERGSRTPERPDATNALLWYLNVTTPHLRAGELRKLRRALDSTTRLDVET
;
A
#
# COMPACT_ATOMS: atom_id res chain seq x y z
N MET A 1 -20.86 -1.84 -4.51
CA MET A 1 -20.37 -1.25 -3.24
C MET A 1 -20.03 -2.39 -2.29
N THR A 2 -18.75 -2.70 -2.11
CA THR A 2 -18.31 -3.84 -1.28
C THR A 2 -18.46 -3.48 0.20
N PRO A 3 -19.16 -4.28 1.03
CA PRO A 3 -19.37 -3.94 2.43
C PRO A 3 -18.04 -3.92 3.18
N PHE A 4 -17.79 -2.85 3.96
CA PHE A 4 -16.60 -2.72 4.80
C PHE A 4 -16.54 -3.87 5.82
N ARG A 5 -15.43 -4.62 5.83
CA ARG A 5 -15.29 -5.84 6.65
C ARG A 5 -14.63 -5.61 8.01
N GLY A 6 -14.64 -4.37 8.48
CA GLY A 6 -14.09 -3.98 9.78
C GLY A 6 -13.46 -2.59 9.73
N GLN A 7 -12.96 -2.18 10.90
CA GLN A 7 -12.24 -0.92 11.09
C GLN A 7 -10.84 -1.21 11.63
N ILE A 8 -9.86 -0.52 11.06
CA ILE A 8 -8.47 -0.46 11.51
C ILE A 8 -8.37 0.56 12.64
N SER A 9 -7.80 0.15 13.78
CA SER A 9 -7.71 1.00 14.98
C SER A 9 -6.80 2.21 14.79
N ARG A 10 -6.99 3.24 15.63
CA ARG A 10 -6.14 4.44 15.65
C ARG A 10 -4.66 4.13 15.78
N ASP A 11 -4.29 3.28 16.73
CA ASP A 11 -2.90 2.90 16.99
C ASP A 11 -2.26 2.22 15.78
N THR A 12 -3.03 1.38 15.08
CA THR A 12 -2.59 0.72 13.84
C THR A 12 -2.47 1.74 12.71
N CYS A 13 -3.38 2.71 12.61
CA CYS A 13 -3.26 3.81 11.64
C CYS A 13 -1.98 4.62 11.87
N HIS A 14 -1.67 5.01 13.11
CA HIS A 14 -0.41 5.70 13.43
C HIS A 14 0.82 4.87 13.07
N SER A 15 0.78 3.57 13.35
CA SER A 15 1.86 2.65 12.98
C SER A 15 2.08 2.60 11.47
N ILE A 16 1.01 2.52 10.68
CA ILE A 16 1.06 2.56 9.21
C ILE A 16 1.63 3.89 8.70
N ILE A 17 1.19 5.02 9.28
CA ILE A 17 1.69 6.35 8.93
C ILE A 17 3.20 6.44 9.21
N ALA A 18 3.63 6.01 10.40
CA ALA A 18 5.04 5.99 10.78
C ALA A 18 5.88 5.10 9.86
N ALA A 19 5.39 3.90 9.53
CA ALA A 19 6.06 2.98 8.62
C ALA A 19 6.19 3.59 7.20
N GLY A 20 5.14 4.22 6.67
CA GLY A 20 5.18 4.85 5.36
C GLY A 20 6.08 6.09 5.32
N ALA A 21 6.13 6.88 6.40
CA ALA A 21 7.06 8.00 6.53
C ALA A 21 8.52 7.49 6.58
N ASN A 22 8.79 6.45 7.37
CA ASN A 22 10.12 5.86 7.46
C ASN A 22 10.57 5.25 6.12
N LEU A 23 9.68 4.56 5.41
CA LEU A 23 9.95 4.08 4.05
C LEU A 23 10.29 5.26 3.13
N SER A 24 9.48 6.31 3.16
CA SER A 24 9.66 7.49 2.29
C SER A 24 11.03 8.15 2.51
N LEU A 25 11.45 8.26 3.78
CA LEU A 25 12.77 8.79 4.15
C LEU A 25 13.91 7.87 3.71
N THR A 26 13.80 6.58 3.98
CA THR A 26 14.85 5.59 3.71
C THR A 26 15.08 5.40 2.21
N GLU A 27 14.00 5.39 1.44
CA GLU A 27 14.01 5.08 0.01
C GLU A 27 14.05 6.34 -0.87
N GLY A 28 14.07 7.53 -0.28
CA GLY A 28 14.06 8.80 -1.01
C GLY A 28 12.77 9.03 -1.80
N ILE A 29 11.64 8.51 -1.33
CA ILE A 29 10.35 8.63 -2.02
C ILE A 29 9.68 9.93 -1.60
N ARG A 30 9.52 10.85 -2.55
CA ARG A 30 8.68 12.03 -2.40
C ARG A 30 7.32 11.76 -3.01
N TRP A 31 6.24 12.04 -2.29
CA TRP A 31 4.89 11.84 -2.81
C TRP A 31 3.92 12.90 -2.29
N ARG A 32 2.85 13.13 -3.05
CA ARG A 32 1.72 13.98 -2.67
C ARG A 32 0.42 13.38 -3.17
N VAL A 33 -0.68 13.61 -2.46
CA VAL A 33 -2.01 13.25 -2.93
C VAL A 33 -2.50 14.30 -3.93
N THR A 34 -3.03 13.86 -5.07
CA THR A 34 -3.62 14.75 -6.08
C THR A 34 -5.04 14.30 -6.43
N PRO A 35 -5.96 15.23 -6.76
CA PRO A 35 -7.34 14.92 -7.13
C PRO A 35 -7.45 14.32 -8.54
N SER A 36 -6.40 13.65 -9.03
CA SER A 36 -6.37 13.04 -10.36
C SER A 36 -7.57 12.12 -10.57
N THR A 37 -8.30 12.36 -11.64
CA THR A 37 -9.60 11.72 -11.95
C THR A 37 -9.45 10.40 -12.70
N HIS A 38 -8.23 10.01 -13.07
CA HIS A 38 -8.00 8.77 -13.82
C HIS A 38 -7.46 7.68 -12.91
N PRO A 39 -8.29 6.67 -12.56
CA PRO A 39 -7.80 5.51 -11.83
C PRO A 39 -6.82 4.77 -12.75
N ALA A 40 -5.56 4.72 -12.32
CA ALA A 40 -4.55 3.86 -12.93
C ALA A 40 -4.50 2.53 -12.15
N PRO A 41 -4.29 1.39 -12.84
CA PRO A 41 -4.10 0.11 -12.17
C PRO A 41 -2.87 0.16 -11.25
N LEU A 42 -2.88 -0.63 -10.18
CA LEU A 42 -1.82 -0.61 -9.15
C LEU A 42 -0.43 -0.90 -9.73
N SER A 43 -0.33 -1.72 -10.77
CA SER A 43 0.93 -1.99 -11.49
C SER A 43 1.45 -0.77 -12.27
N ALA A 44 0.57 0.02 -12.89
CA ALA A 44 0.97 1.26 -13.53
C ALA A 44 1.43 2.29 -12.49
N LEU A 45 0.78 2.32 -11.33
CA LEU A 45 1.16 3.18 -10.22
C LEU A 45 2.49 2.76 -9.58
N SER A 46 2.78 1.46 -9.44
CA SER A 46 4.07 0.97 -8.94
C SER A 46 5.21 1.33 -9.88
N HIS A 47 5.01 1.18 -11.18
CA HIS A 47 5.99 1.59 -12.18
C HIS A 47 6.24 3.10 -12.12
N ARG A 48 5.19 3.92 -12.08
CA ARG A 48 5.30 5.38 -11.95
C ARG A 48 6.01 5.81 -10.68
N LEU A 49 5.67 5.21 -9.53
CA LEU A 49 6.35 5.45 -8.26
C LEU A 49 7.85 5.22 -8.40
N ARG A 50 8.24 4.11 -9.04
CA ARG A 50 9.65 3.78 -9.26
C ARG A 50 10.35 4.77 -10.19
N THR A 51 9.72 5.16 -11.29
CA THR A 51 10.27 6.19 -12.20
C THR A 51 10.51 7.49 -11.44
N CYS A 52 9.54 7.95 -10.66
CA CYS A 52 9.69 9.14 -9.83
C CYS A 52 10.83 8.97 -8.81
N GLN A 53 10.92 7.82 -8.14
CA GLN A 53 12.01 7.54 -7.20
C GLN A 53 13.39 7.65 -7.86
N ILE A 54 13.59 7.04 -9.04
CA ILE A 54 14.87 7.05 -9.77
C ILE A 54 15.24 8.47 -10.21
N ASN A 55 14.27 9.22 -10.74
CA ASN A 55 14.48 10.58 -11.22
C ASN A 55 14.56 11.61 -10.08
N GLY A 56 14.21 11.19 -8.86
CA GLY A 56 14.01 12.08 -7.73
C GLY A 56 12.74 12.92 -7.83
N ASP A 57 11.79 12.63 -8.72
CA ASP A 57 10.56 13.41 -8.85
C ASP A 57 9.58 13.14 -7.70
N THR A 58 8.58 14.04 -7.55
CA THR A 58 7.47 13.81 -6.63
C THR A 58 6.43 12.92 -7.29
N PHE A 59 6.16 11.77 -6.69
CA PHE A 59 5.09 10.87 -7.11
C PHE A 59 3.71 11.43 -6.76
N GLU A 60 2.79 11.42 -7.73
CA GLU A 60 1.41 11.85 -7.54
C GLU A 60 0.51 10.65 -7.27
N LEU A 61 0.07 10.54 -6.02
CA LEU A 61 -0.84 9.50 -5.55
C LEU A 61 -2.29 9.95 -5.78
N PRO A 62 -3.10 9.21 -6.56
CA PRO A 62 -4.50 9.59 -6.77
C PRO A 62 -5.32 9.57 -5.48
N GLU A 63 -6.15 10.57 -5.25
CA GLU A 63 -7.07 10.63 -4.11
C GLU A 63 -8.07 9.46 -4.10
N SER A 64 -8.39 8.89 -5.28
CA SER A 64 -9.24 7.71 -5.42
C SER A 64 -8.69 6.48 -4.70
N LEU A 65 -7.38 6.45 -4.37
CA LEU A 65 -6.81 5.43 -3.50
C LEU A 65 -7.21 5.57 -2.04
N ARG A 66 -8.07 6.53 -1.68
CA ARG A 66 -8.67 6.54 -0.35
C ARG A 66 -9.51 5.27 -0.10
N ASP A 67 -10.25 4.85 -1.13
CA ASP A 67 -11.26 3.80 -1.04
C ASP A 67 -10.85 2.49 -1.72
N TRP A 68 -9.57 2.35 -2.10
CA TRP A 68 -9.06 1.16 -2.80
C TRP A 68 -9.16 -0.14 -2.00
N LEU A 69 -9.21 -0.07 -0.66
CA LEU A 69 -9.35 -1.22 0.21
C LEU A 69 -10.76 -1.28 0.81
N PRO A 70 -11.40 -2.47 0.86
CA PRO A 70 -12.71 -2.65 1.49
C PRO A 70 -12.62 -2.74 3.03
N VAL A 71 -11.89 -1.82 3.66
CA VAL A 71 -11.73 -1.69 5.12
C VAL A 71 -11.73 -0.21 5.53
N ARG A 72 -12.32 0.13 6.68
CA ARG A 72 -12.31 1.50 7.19
C ARG A 72 -11.07 1.72 8.05
N PHE A 73 -10.54 2.94 8.03
CA PHE A 73 -9.47 3.37 8.93
C PHE A 73 -10.03 4.39 9.91
N ASP A 74 -9.64 4.31 11.19
CA ASP A 74 -10.00 5.36 12.17
C ASP A 74 -9.39 6.72 11.80
N ILE A 75 -8.22 6.70 11.15
CA ILE A 75 -7.62 7.87 10.50
C ILE A 75 -7.73 7.64 8.99
N ALA A 76 -8.67 8.31 8.33
CA ALA A 76 -8.97 8.07 6.91
C ALA A 76 -7.72 8.15 6.01
N ASP A 77 -6.81 9.10 6.28
CA ASP A 77 -5.61 9.32 5.49
C ASP A 77 -4.51 8.27 5.67
N ALA A 78 -4.65 7.34 6.64
CA ALA A 78 -3.70 6.24 6.83
C ALA A 78 -3.67 5.25 5.63
N THR A 79 -4.70 5.29 4.78
CA THR A 79 -4.74 4.53 3.53
C THR A 79 -3.66 4.95 2.52
N TYR A 80 -3.24 6.23 2.50
CA TYR A 80 -2.26 6.71 1.54
C TYR A 80 -0.83 6.21 1.84
N PRO A 81 -0.30 6.33 3.09
CA PRO A 81 0.96 5.68 3.44
C PRO A 81 0.92 4.17 3.19
N LEU A 82 -0.21 3.51 3.46
CA LEU A 82 -0.36 2.08 3.18
C LEU A 82 -0.24 1.77 1.68
N ALA A 83 -0.89 2.56 0.83
CA ALA A 83 -0.80 2.45 -0.62
C ALA A 83 0.64 2.66 -1.11
N ILE A 84 1.36 3.64 -0.56
CA ILE A 84 2.78 3.87 -0.90
C ILE A 84 3.64 2.65 -0.56
N ILE A 85 3.49 2.08 0.65
CA ILE A 85 4.24 0.88 1.03
C ILE A 85 3.89 -0.28 0.07
N TYR A 86 2.61 -0.48 -0.23
CA TYR A 86 2.18 -1.54 -1.14
C TYR A 86 2.75 -1.39 -2.56
N LEU A 87 2.65 -0.19 -3.14
CA LEU A 87 3.18 0.12 -4.47
C LEU A 87 4.70 -0.05 -4.53
N TRP A 88 5.41 0.32 -3.46
CA TRP A 88 6.86 0.09 -3.38
C TRP A 88 7.19 -1.41 -3.34
N MET A 89 6.47 -2.21 -2.54
CA MET A 89 6.64 -3.67 -2.52
C MET A 89 6.40 -4.28 -3.89
N LEU A 90 5.30 -3.89 -4.54
CA LEU A 90 4.94 -4.35 -5.88
C LEU A 90 6.07 -4.05 -6.88
N SER A 91 6.60 -2.82 -6.87
CA SER A 91 7.70 -2.42 -7.76
C SER A 91 8.99 -3.24 -7.54
N ASN A 92 9.32 -3.60 -6.30
CA ASN A 92 10.52 -4.39 -5.99
C ASN A 92 10.33 -5.86 -6.38
N ILE A 93 9.13 -6.40 -6.19
CA ILE A 93 8.78 -7.77 -6.56
C ILE A 93 8.73 -7.94 -8.09
N GLU A 94 8.35 -6.92 -8.86
CA GLU A 94 8.45 -6.89 -10.34
C GLU A 94 9.89 -6.96 -10.84
N ARG A 95 10.86 -6.40 -10.10
CA ARG A 95 12.28 -6.40 -10.50
C ARG A 95 13.01 -7.73 -10.24
N GLY A 96 12.60 -8.49 -9.21
CA GLY A 96 13.29 -9.70 -8.78
C GLY A 96 13.06 -10.96 -9.63
N SER A 97 12.27 -10.89 -10.70
CA SER A 97 11.68 -12.08 -11.32
C SER A 97 12.59 -12.81 -12.31
N ARG A 98 13.36 -13.78 -11.79
CA ARG A 98 13.82 -14.98 -12.53
C ARG A 98 13.57 -16.31 -11.78
N THR A 99 12.88 -16.30 -10.65
CA THR A 99 12.58 -17.53 -9.88
C THR A 99 11.07 -17.74 -9.67
N PRO A 100 10.62 -19.02 -9.61
CA PRO A 100 9.19 -19.37 -9.58
C PRO A 100 8.49 -19.13 -8.23
N GLU A 101 9.21 -18.89 -7.13
CA GLU A 101 8.63 -18.58 -5.82
C GLU A 101 8.65 -17.06 -5.57
N ARG A 102 7.71 -16.34 -6.19
CA ARG A 102 7.58 -14.89 -6.03
C ARG A 102 6.82 -14.58 -4.73
N PRO A 103 7.38 -13.85 -3.75
CA PRO A 103 6.59 -13.36 -2.63
C PRO A 103 5.53 -12.40 -3.16
N ASP A 104 4.27 -12.65 -2.81
CA ASP A 104 3.14 -11.76 -3.10
C ASP A 104 3.34 -10.41 -2.36
N ALA A 105 3.01 -9.30 -3.03
CA ALA A 105 3.10 -7.94 -2.50
C ALA A 105 2.31 -7.78 -1.19
N THR A 106 1.19 -8.50 -1.05
CA THR A 106 0.43 -8.56 0.21
C THR A 106 1.28 -9.14 1.34
N ASN A 107 1.93 -10.29 1.12
CA ASN A 107 2.76 -10.93 2.14
C ASN A 107 3.98 -10.08 2.48
N ALA A 108 4.61 -9.43 1.48
CA ALA A 108 5.72 -8.52 1.69
C ALA A 108 5.32 -7.28 2.51
N LEU A 109 4.17 -6.67 2.21
CA LEU A 109 3.60 -5.57 2.98
C LEU A 109 3.33 -5.98 4.43
N LEU A 110 2.67 -7.12 4.65
CA LEU A 110 2.32 -7.58 5.99
C LEU A 110 3.56 -7.94 6.81
N TRP A 111 4.56 -8.57 6.18
CA TRP A 111 5.86 -8.81 6.81
C TRP A 111 6.53 -7.48 7.20
N TYR A 112 6.58 -6.51 6.28
CA TYR A 112 7.16 -5.20 6.55
C TYR A 112 6.48 -4.48 7.70
N LEU A 113 5.14 -4.45 7.73
CA LEU A 113 4.39 -3.88 8.84
C LEU A 113 4.70 -4.62 10.14
N ASN A 114 4.72 -5.95 10.14
CA ASN A 114 5.03 -6.72 11.33
C ASN A 114 6.44 -6.43 11.90
N VAL A 115 7.43 -6.21 11.03
CA VAL A 115 8.81 -5.90 11.43
C VAL A 115 8.98 -4.45 11.87
N THR A 116 8.38 -3.49 11.15
CA THR A 116 8.54 -2.05 11.42
C THR A 116 7.61 -1.53 12.51
N THR A 117 6.55 -2.28 12.83
CA THR A 117 5.53 -1.88 13.79
C THR A 117 5.20 -3.04 14.74
N PRO A 118 6.08 -3.33 15.72
CA PRO A 118 5.94 -4.52 16.58
C PRO A 118 4.68 -4.51 17.46
N HIS A 119 4.00 -3.36 17.57
CA HIS A 119 2.74 -3.23 18.30
C HIS A 119 1.50 -3.52 17.44
N LEU A 120 1.65 -3.85 16.15
CA LEU A 120 0.51 -4.20 15.31
C LEU A 120 -0.10 -5.52 15.79
N ARG A 121 -1.38 -5.46 16.19
CA ARG A 121 -2.07 -6.66 16.68
C ARG A 121 -2.32 -7.63 15.53
N ALA A 122 -2.13 -8.94 15.76
CA ALA A 122 -2.39 -9.98 14.77
C ALA A 122 -3.83 -9.96 14.20
N GLY A 123 -4.81 -9.43 14.96
CA GLY A 123 -6.16 -9.20 14.47
C GLY A 123 -6.24 -8.15 13.35
N GLU A 124 -5.46 -7.08 13.45
CA GLU A 124 -5.40 -5.98 12.47
C GLU A 124 -4.69 -6.42 11.19
N LEU A 125 -3.57 -7.14 11.31
CA LEU A 125 -2.89 -7.77 10.16
C LEU A 125 -3.84 -8.69 9.38
N ARG A 126 -4.67 -9.48 10.08
CA ARG A 126 -5.68 -10.34 9.44
C ARG A 126 -6.82 -9.56 8.77
N LYS A 127 -7.16 -8.37 9.25
CA LYS A 127 -8.14 -7.49 8.56
C LYS A 127 -7.52 -6.92 7.29
N LEU A 128 -6.31 -6.39 7.37
CA LEU A 128 -5.56 -5.85 6.23
C LEU A 128 -5.35 -6.92 5.15
N ARG A 129 -4.91 -8.12 5.53
CA ARG A 129 -4.75 -9.24 4.58
C ARG A 129 -6.03 -9.52 3.80
N ARG A 130 -7.15 -9.67 4.50
CA ARG A 130 -8.46 -9.93 3.87
C ARG A 130 -8.89 -8.80 2.92
N ALA A 131 -8.58 -7.55 3.26
CA ALA A 131 -8.88 -6.41 2.41
C ALA A 131 -8.01 -6.40 1.14
N LEU A 132 -6.70 -6.67 1.29
CA LEU A 132 -5.74 -6.77 0.19
C LEU A 132 -6.07 -7.93 -0.76
N ASP A 133 -6.32 -9.13 -0.22
CA ASP A 133 -6.70 -10.32 -1.01
C ASP A 133 -8.01 -10.12 -1.80
N SER A 134 -8.91 -9.26 -1.30
CA SER A 134 -10.16 -8.94 -2.00
C SER A 134 -9.94 -7.95 -3.15
N THR A 135 -8.88 -7.14 -3.06
CA THR A 135 -8.56 -6.08 -4.03
C THR A 135 -7.72 -6.64 -5.18
N THR A 136 -6.73 -7.49 -4.87
CA THR A 136 -5.91 -8.16 -5.89
C THR A 136 -6.69 -9.10 -6.80
N ARG A 137 -7.80 -9.68 -6.33
CA ARG A 137 -8.70 -10.46 -7.19
C ARG A 137 -9.42 -9.62 -8.25
N LEU A 138 -9.68 -8.35 -7.96
CA LEU A 138 -10.39 -7.46 -8.89
C LEU A 138 -9.49 -6.99 -10.04
N ASP A 139 -8.18 -6.86 -9.80
CA ASP A 139 -7.20 -6.49 -10.83
C ASP A 139 -6.90 -7.61 -11.86
N VAL A 140 -7.29 -8.87 -11.58
CA VAL A 140 -7.04 -10.03 -12.46
C VAL A 140 -8.21 -10.31 -13.42
N GLU A 141 -9.41 -9.79 -13.13
CA GLU A 141 -10.63 -10.04 -13.90
C GLU A 141 -10.96 -8.93 -14.93
N THR A 142 -10.13 -7.89 -15.02
CA THR A 142 -10.24 -6.77 -15.99
C THR A 142 -9.11 -6.78 -17.00
#